data_AF-A0A6C0JKU8-F1
#
_entry.id   AF-A0A6C0JKU8-F1
#
_cell.length_a   1.000
_cell.length_b   1.000
_cell.length_c   1.000
_cell.angle_alpha   90.00
_cell.angle_beta   90.00
_cell.angle_gamma   90.00
#
_symmetry.space_group_name_H-M   'P 1'
#
loop_
_entity.id
_entity.type
_entity.pdbx_description
1 polymer ?
#
loop_
_entity_poly.entity_id
_entity_poly.type
_entity_poly.pdbx_seq_one_letter_code
_entity_poly.pdbx_strand_id
1 'polypeptide(L)'
;MPCQISCGISAIFLSGMVYMSYATYQSDIMNKYKNQLPENLQKTYKKIVDERLRIYYFGYILGFILSLLVIFYNVQIKKNRFGTGSLVCIVIAISFLTNYFYYILSPKSDWMLNHIKTPEQNQAWLAMYRGMQVYYHTGLVLGLLAVGTFAFSFRY
;
A
#
# COMPACT_ATOMS: atom_id res chain seq x y z
N MET A 1 14.44 9.24 20.48
CA MET A 1 14.26 9.88 19.16
C MET A 1 13.83 8.96 18.00
N PRO A 2 13.87 7.60 18.02
CA PRO A 2 13.32 6.80 16.90
C PRO A 2 11.78 6.86 16.76
N CYS A 3 11.07 7.28 17.81
CA CYS A 3 9.61 7.47 17.80
C CYS A 3 9.14 8.41 16.67
N GLN A 4 9.80 9.56 16.48
CA GLN A 4 9.35 10.56 15.50
C GLN A 4 9.43 10.04 14.06
N ILE A 5 10.50 9.31 13.73
CA ILE A 5 10.68 8.75 12.39
C ILE A 5 9.69 7.61 12.14
N SER A 6 9.56 6.65 13.07
CA SER A 6 8.63 5.52 12.90
C SER A 6 7.17 5.98 12.85
N CYS A 7 6.79 6.98 13.65
CA CYS A 7 5.44 7.56 13.62
C CYS A 7 5.21 8.35 12.32
N GLY A 8 6.21 9.10 11.84
CA GLY A 8 6.13 9.78 10.55
C GLY A 8 5.91 8.81 9.39
N ILE A 9 6.73 7.76 9.29
CA ILE A 9 6.58 6.71 8.27
C ILE A 9 5.18 6.07 8.37
N SER A 10 4.74 5.71 9.57
CA SER A 10 3.42 5.13 9.79
C SER A 10 2.29 6.02 9.30
N ALA A 11 2.33 7.31 9.64
CA ALA A 11 1.31 8.27 9.25
C ALA A 11 1.29 8.49 7.73
N ILE A 12 2.45 8.58 7.08
CA ILE A 12 2.58 8.71 5.62
C ILE A 12 1.94 7.51 4.92
N PHE A 13 2.31 6.29 5.30
CA PHE A 13 1.79 5.09 4.65
C PHE A 13 0.30 4.88 4.95
N LEU A 14 -0.15 5.11 6.18
CA LEU A 14 -1.56 4.93 6.55
C LEU A 14 -2.47 5.89 5.76
N SER A 15 -2.14 7.18 5.76
CA SER A 15 -2.89 8.18 5.01
C SER A 15 -2.87 7.91 3.51
N GLY A 16 -1.71 7.52 2.96
CA GLY A 16 -1.57 7.17 1.56
C GLY A 16 -2.43 5.97 1.15
N MET A 17 -2.46 4.92 1.97
CA MET A 17 -3.27 3.72 1.70
C MET A 17 -4.77 4.01 1.80
N VAL A 18 -5.21 4.75 2.81
CA VAL A 18 -6.63 5.15 2.96
C VAL A 18 -7.07 5.99 1.77
N TYR A 19 -6.27 6.98 1.37
CA TYR A 19 -6.56 7.81 0.20
C TYR A 19 -6.61 6.97 -1.07
N MET A 20 -5.60 6.13 -1.33
CA MET A 20 -5.54 5.30 -2.53
C MET A 20 -6.76 4.37 -2.62
N SER A 21 -7.14 3.72 -1.52
CA SER A 21 -8.31 2.84 -1.48
C SER A 21 -9.60 3.60 -1.80
N TYR A 22 -9.80 4.77 -1.19
CA TYR A 22 -10.97 5.61 -1.44
C TYR A 22 -11.01 6.11 -2.90
N ALA A 23 -9.92 6.69 -3.38
CA ALA A 23 -9.82 7.23 -4.73
C ALA A 23 -9.98 6.14 -5.80
N THR A 24 -9.43 4.95 -5.58
CA THR A 24 -9.58 3.83 -6.50
C THR A 24 -11.02 3.31 -6.54
N TYR A 25 -11.69 3.22 -5.38
CA TYR A 25 -13.08 2.77 -5.30
C TYR A 25 -14.05 3.70 -6.03
N GLN A 26 -13.85 5.01 -5.91
CA GLN A 26 -14.67 6.03 -6.58
C GLN A 26 -14.25 6.33 -8.03
N SER A 27 -13.18 5.71 -8.53
CA SER A 27 -12.59 6.07 -9.81
C SER A 27 -13.41 5.56 -11.00
N ASP A 28 -13.96 6.50 -11.76
CA ASP A 28 -14.57 6.23 -13.07
C ASP A 28 -13.61 5.53 -14.03
N ILE A 29 -12.30 5.81 -13.95
CA ILE A 29 -11.30 5.20 -14.84
C ILE A 29 -11.25 3.69 -14.60
N MET A 30 -11.39 3.23 -13.35
CA MET A 30 -11.38 1.80 -13.03
C MET A 30 -12.66 1.13 -13.52
N ASN A 31 -13.80 1.76 -13.26
CA ASN A 31 -15.11 1.25 -13.64
C ASN A 31 -15.25 1.17 -15.16
N LYS A 32 -14.87 2.23 -15.87
CA LYS A 32 -14.85 2.27 -17.34
C LYS A 32 -13.94 1.18 -17.92
N TYR A 33 -12.72 1.05 -17.40
CA TYR A 33 -11.78 0.02 -17.86
C TYR A 33 -12.32 -1.39 -17.67
N LYS A 34 -12.95 -1.69 -16.53
CA LYS A 34 -13.54 -3.01 -16.27
C LYS A 34 -14.73 -3.30 -17.19
N ASN A 35 -15.60 -2.33 -17.40
CA ASN A 35 -16.85 -2.50 -18.15
C ASN A 35 -16.64 -2.67 -19.66
N GLN A 36 -15.59 -2.09 -20.24
CA GLN A 36 -15.27 -2.25 -21.66
C GLN A 36 -14.62 -3.60 -22.01
N LEU A 37 -14.19 -4.39 -21.01
CA LEU A 37 -13.53 -5.66 -21.27
C LEU A 37 -14.59 -6.70 -21.69
N PRO A 38 -14.31 -7.52 -22.73
CA PRO A 38 -15.14 -8.69 -23.04
C PRO A 38 -15.08 -9.71 -21.90
N GLU A 39 -16.09 -10.58 -21.80
CA GLU A 39 -16.29 -11.48 -20.66
C GLU A 39 -15.07 -12.39 -20.36
N ASN A 40 -14.40 -12.87 -21.41
CA ASN A 40 -13.17 -13.66 -21.28
C ASN A 40 -12.04 -12.87 -20.61
N LEU A 41 -11.84 -11.61 -21.01
CA LEU A 41 -10.83 -10.73 -20.44
C LEU A 41 -11.19 -10.25 -19.04
N GLN A 42 -12.48 -10.12 -18.71
CA GLN A 42 -12.93 -9.83 -17.35
C GLN A 42 -12.56 -10.96 -16.37
N LYS A 43 -12.71 -12.22 -16.79
CA LYS A 43 -12.30 -13.39 -15.98
C LYS A 43 -10.79 -13.39 -15.73
N THR A 44 -9.99 -13.14 -16.77
CA THR A 44 -8.54 -13.00 -16.64
C THR A 44 -8.15 -11.83 -15.72
N TYR A 45 -8.76 -10.67 -15.92
CA TYR A 45 -8.55 -9.49 -15.07
C TYR A 45 -8.85 -9.79 -13.61
N LYS A 46 -9.99 -10.43 -13.30
CA LYS A 46 -10.36 -10.82 -11.94
C LYS A 46 -9.32 -11.75 -11.31
N LYS A 47 -8.87 -12.77 -12.04
CA LYS A 47 -7.83 -13.70 -11.56
C LYS A 47 -6.52 -12.97 -11.21
N ILE A 48 -6.09 -12.03 -12.06
CA ILE A 48 -4.89 -11.21 -11.84
C ILE A 48 -5.07 -10.31 -10.61
N VAL A 49 -6.24 -9.67 -10.46
CA VAL A 49 -6.54 -8.82 -9.30
C VAL A 49 -6.56 -9.64 -8.00
N ASP A 50 -7.20 -10.80 -8.01
CA ASP A 50 -7.31 -11.68 -6.84
C ASP A 50 -5.93 -12.21 -6.41
N GLU A 51 -5.04 -12.55 -7.35
CA GLU A 51 -3.65 -12.90 -7.05
C GLU A 51 -2.90 -11.74 -6.39
N ARG A 52 -3.00 -10.54 -6.97
CA ARG A 52 -2.32 -9.35 -6.43
C ARG A 52 -2.83 -9.00 -5.04
N LEU A 53 -4.13 -9.12 -4.82
CA LEU A 53 -4.76 -8.91 -3.52
C LEU A 53 -4.25 -9.94 -2.50
N ARG A 54 -4.13 -11.21 -2.90
CA ARG A 54 -3.57 -12.26 -2.04
C ARG A 54 -2.11 -11.97 -1.67
N ILE A 55 -1.26 -11.60 -2.63
CA ILE A 55 0.14 -11.19 -2.38
C ILE A 55 0.18 -10.03 -1.38
N TYR A 56 -0.68 -9.03 -1.57
CA TYR A 56 -0.77 -7.87 -0.69
C TYR A 56 -1.14 -8.28 0.75
N TYR A 57 -2.16 -9.13 0.95
CA TYR A 57 -2.51 -9.62 2.29
C TYR A 57 -1.42 -10.49 2.92
N PHE A 58 -0.73 -11.33 2.16
CA PHE A 58 0.42 -12.10 2.66
C PHE A 58 1.54 -11.17 3.15
N GLY A 59 1.81 -10.08 2.44
CA GLY A 59 2.77 -9.06 2.87
C GLY A 59 2.42 -8.45 4.24
N TYR A 60 1.13 -8.19 4.50
CA TYR A 60 0.70 -7.71 5.81
C TYR A 60 0.79 -8.77 6.90
N ILE A 61 0.42 -10.03 6.62
CA ILE A 61 0.56 -11.12 7.58
C ILE A 61 2.04 -11.28 7.97
N LEU A 62 2.95 -11.25 6.99
CA LEU A 62 4.38 -11.29 7.24
C LEU A 62 4.85 -10.08 8.08
N GLY A 63 4.41 -8.88 7.73
CA GLY A 63 4.72 -7.66 8.48
C GLY A 63 4.21 -7.70 9.92
N PHE A 64 3.03 -8.27 10.14
CA PHE A 64 2.47 -8.48 11.48
C PHE A 64 3.30 -9.47 12.30
N ILE A 65 3.70 -10.60 11.71
CA ILE A 65 4.60 -11.58 12.37
C ILE A 65 5.93 -10.91 12.76
N LEU A 66 6.55 -10.16 11.85
CA LEU A 66 7.78 -9.42 12.16
C LEU A 66 7.57 -8.39 13.29
N SER A 67 6.41 -7.74 13.31
CA SER A 67 6.05 -6.78 14.36
C SER A 67 5.90 -7.46 15.72
N LEU A 68 5.32 -8.66 15.78
CA LEU A 68 5.25 -9.46 17.02
C LEU A 68 6.63 -9.80 17.57
N LEU A 69 7.59 -10.14 16.70
CA LEU A 69 8.98 -10.38 17.11
C LEU A 69 9.61 -9.14 17.74
N VAL A 70 9.34 -7.96 17.19
CA VAL A 70 9.84 -6.68 17.74
C VAL A 70 9.20 -6.35 19.09
N ILE A 71 7.89 -6.57 19.24
CA ILE A 71 7.20 -6.40 20.52
C ILE A 71 7.80 -7.34 21.57
N PHE A 72 7.94 -8.63 21.23
CA PHE A 72 8.52 -9.64 22.11
C PHE A 72 9.95 -9.25 22.55
N TYR A 73 10.78 -8.82 21.60
CA TYR A 73 12.13 -8.33 21.89
C TYR A 73 12.14 -7.14 22.86
N ASN A 74 11.23 -6.18 22.68
CA ASN A 74 11.15 -5.00 23.55
C ASN A 74 10.73 -5.37 24.98
N VAL A 75 9.72 -6.23 25.12
CA VAL A 75 9.16 -6.62 26.43
C VAL A 75 10.12 -7.53 27.19
N GLN A 76 10.61 -8.59 26.55
CA GLN A 76 11.35 -9.66 27.23
C GLN A 76 12.84 -9.37 27.36
N ILE A 77 13.47 -8.77 26.34
CA ILE A 77 14.93 -8.59 26.32
C ILE A 77 15.33 -7.18 26.74
N LYS A 78 14.62 -6.16 26.23
CA LYS A 78 14.95 -4.75 26.50
C LYS A 78 14.18 -4.13 27.66
N LYS A 79 13.41 -4.92 28.43
CA LYS A 79 12.66 -4.48 29.62
C LYS A 79 11.88 -3.17 29.39
N ASN A 80 11.10 -3.13 28.30
CA ASN A 80 10.25 -1.99 27.93
C ASN A 80 11.01 -0.69 27.63
N ARG A 81 12.12 -0.76 26.89
CA ARG A 81 12.87 0.42 26.44
C ARG A 81 12.00 1.40 25.63
N PHE A 82 11.07 0.90 24.81
CA PHE A 82 10.13 1.71 24.06
C PHE A 82 8.77 1.76 24.75
N GLY A 83 8.20 2.97 24.86
CA GLY A 83 6.84 3.17 25.34
C GLY A 83 5.79 2.73 24.31
N THR A 84 4.55 2.55 24.77
CA THR A 84 3.44 1.99 23.97
C THR A 84 3.19 2.75 22.66
N GLY A 85 3.16 4.09 22.69
CA GLY A 85 2.94 4.88 21.47
C GLY A 85 4.04 4.69 20.42
N SER A 86 5.31 4.62 20.85
CA SER A 86 6.43 4.34 19.95
C SER A 86 6.34 2.92 19.37
N LEU A 87 5.94 1.94 20.18
CA LEU A 87 5.76 0.57 19.71
C LEU A 87 4.66 0.48 18.65
N VAL A 88 3.53 1.15 18.83
CA VAL A 88 2.45 1.19 17.84
C VAL A 88 2.96 1.73 16.50
N CYS A 89 3.69 2.84 16.53
CA CYS A 89 4.30 3.39 15.32
C CYS A 89 5.35 2.46 14.68
N ILE A 90 6.14 1.75 15.49
CA ILE A 90 7.12 0.79 14.96
C ILE A 90 6.40 -0.38 14.27
N VAL A 91 5.34 -0.91 14.89
CA VAL A 91 4.53 -2.02 14.36
C VAL A 91 3.88 -1.63 13.03
N ILE A 92 3.25 -0.45 12.98
CA ILE A 92 2.61 0.05 11.76
C ILE A 92 3.65 0.27 10.66
N ALA A 93 4.77 0.92 10.97
CA ALA A 93 5.85 1.15 10.00
C ALA A 93 6.41 -0.16 9.44
N ILE A 94 6.69 -1.15 10.29
CA ILE A 94 7.18 -2.46 9.87
C ILE A 94 6.15 -3.14 8.96
N SER A 95 4.89 -3.14 9.36
CA SER A 95 3.83 -3.80 8.60
C SER A 95 3.66 -3.21 7.19
N PHE A 96 3.65 -1.88 7.06
CA PHE A 96 3.55 -1.23 5.75
C PHE A 96 4.83 -1.38 4.91
N LEU A 97 6.02 -1.27 5.50
CA LEU A 97 7.26 -1.46 4.78
C LEU A 97 7.41 -2.90 4.29
N THR A 98 7.15 -3.88 5.15
CA THR A 98 7.17 -5.29 4.77
C THR A 98 6.15 -5.57 3.67
N ASN A 99 4.92 -5.07 3.79
CA ASN A 99 3.90 -5.22 2.75
C ASN A 99 4.37 -4.62 1.41
N TYR A 100 4.91 -3.40 1.42
CA TYR A 100 5.40 -2.72 0.23
C TYR A 100 6.51 -3.54 -0.47
N PHE A 101 7.55 -3.91 0.28
CA PHE A 101 8.65 -4.69 -0.29
C PHE A 101 8.20 -6.07 -0.74
N TYR A 102 7.37 -6.76 0.06
CA TYR A 102 6.84 -8.06 -0.31
C TYR A 102 6.02 -7.98 -1.61
N TYR A 103 5.16 -6.98 -1.76
CA TYR A 103 4.35 -6.80 -2.97
C TYR A 103 5.19 -6.50 -4.22
N ILE A 104 6.25 -5.70 -4.08
CA ILE A 104 7.15 -5.34 -5.18
C ILE A 104 8.03 -6.53 -5.59
N LEU A 105 8.58 -7.26 -4.62
CA LEU A 105 9.52 -8.36 -4.87
C LEU A 105 8.84 -9.68 -5.23
N SER A 106 7.58 -9.87 -4.84
CA SER A 106 6.84 -11.09 -5.17
C SER A 106 6.61 -11.20 -6.69
N PRO A 107 7.00 -12.33 -7.31
CA PRO A 107 6.77 -12.55 -8.73
C PRO A 107 5.26 -12.54 -9.00
N LYS A 108 4.87 -11.95 -10.12
CA LYS A 108 3.48 -11.92 -10.58
C LYS A 108 3.34 -12.97 -11.66
N SER A 109 2.36 -13.85 -11.52
CA SER A 109 2.22 -15.01 -12.41
C SER A 109 1.86 -14.60 -13.85
N ASP A 110 1.12 -13.50 -13.99
CA ASP A 110 0.62 -13.04 -15.27
C ASP A 110 0.32 -11.52 -15.29
N TRP A 111 0.25 -10.98 -16.50
CA TRP A 111 -0.02 -9.58 -16.78
C TRP A 111 -1.14 -9.43 -17.81
N MET A 112 -2.01 -8.46 -17.58
CA MET A 112 -3.14 -8.20 -18.49
C MET A 112 -2.69 -7.86 -19.92
N LEU A 113 -1.51 -7.24 -20.05
CA LEU A 113 -0.89 -6.92 -21.34
C LEU A 113 -0.65 -8.16 -22.22
N ASN A 114 -0.51 -9.35 -21.63
CA ASN A 114 -0.34 -10.59 -22.39
C ASN A 114 -1.63 -11.06 -23.08
N HIS A 115 -2.78 -10.53 -22.65
CA HIS A 115 -4.11 -10.99 -23.11
C HIS A 115 -4.83 -9.96 -23.95
N ILE A 116 -4.47 -8.69 -23.80
CA ILE A 116 -5.00 -7.59 -24.60
C ILE A 116 -4.44 -7.69 -26.02
N LYS A 117 -5.30 -7.49 -27.03
CA LYS A 117 -4.91 -7.63 -28.44
C LYS A 117 -5.05 -6.35 -29.26
N THR A 118 -5.85 -5.38 -28.81
CA THR A 118 -6.10 -4.16 -29.59
C THR A 118 -5.37 -2.96 -29.01
N PRO A 119 -4.97 -1.99 -29.84
CA PRO A 119 -4.36 -0.73 -29.39
C PRO A 119 -5.24 0.04 -28.39
N GLU A 120 -6.55 0.03 -28.59
CA GLU A 120 -7.52 0.75 -27.76
C GLU A 120 -7.56 0.16 -26.35
N GLN A 121 -7.58 -1.18 -26.24
CA GLN A 121 -7.51 -1.87 -24.96
C GLN A 121 -6.17 -1.62 -24.25
N ASN A 122 -5.06 -1.57 -24.99
CA ASN A 122 -3.73 -1.25 -24.43
C ASN A 122 -3.70 0.18 -23.87
N GLN A 123 -4.22 1.15 -24.62
CA GLN A 123 -4.31 2.54 -24.16
C GLN A 123 -5.18 2.66 -22.91
N ALA A 124 -6.31 1.96 -22.86
CA ALA A 124 -7.19 1.99 -21.71
C ALA A 124 -6.58 1.30 -20.48
N TRP A 125 -5.84 0.19 -20.66
CA TRP A 125 -5.07 -0.42 -19.57
C TRP A 125 -4.00 0.54 -19.05
N LEU A 126 -3.30 1.26 -19.94
CA LEU A 126 -2.28 2.23 -19.55
C LEU A 126 -2.88 3.43 -18.81
N ALA A 127 -4.04 3.93 -19.25
CA ALA A 127 -4.76 5.01 -18.59
C ALA A 127 -5.20 4.60 -17.17
N MET A 128 -5.76 3.39 -17.05
CA MET A 128 -6.11 2.77 -15.77
C MET A 128 -4.88 2.64 -14.86
N TYR A 129 -3.79 2.05 -15.37
CA TYR A 129 -2.56 1.83 -14.61
C TYR A 129 -1.94 3.14 -14.11
N ARG A 130 -1.82 4.14 -14.98
CA ARG A 130 -1.31 5.48 -14.61
C ARG A 130 -2.21 6.17 -13.60
N GLY A 131 -3.54 6.08 -13.76
CA GLY A 131 -4.49 6.63 -12.79
C GLY A 131 -4.28 6.06 -11.39
N MET A 132 -4.10 4.74 -11.28
CA MET A 132 -3.78 4.10 -9.99
C MET A 132 -2.44 4.58 -9.41
N GLN A 133 -1.41 4.74 -10.25
CA GLN A 133 -0.11 5.26 -9.79
C GLN A 133 -0.23 6.68 -9.25
N VAL A 134 -0.99 7.55 -9.92
CA VAL A 134 -1.25 8.91 -9.45
C VAL A 134 -1.94 8.87 -8.09
N TYR A 135 -3.00 8.06 -7.91
CA TYR A 135 -3.67 7.95 -6.61
C TYR A 135 -2.74 7.48 -5.49
N TYR A 136 -1.88 6.49 -5.76
CA TYR A 136 -0.90 6.02 -4.79
C TYR A 136 0.08 7.13 -4.37
N HIS A 137 0.70 7.81 -5.34
CA HIS A 137 1.69 8.85 -5.05
C HIS A 137 1.05 10.11 -4.44
N THR A 138 -0.14 10.52 -4.88
CA THR A 138 -0.89 11.61 -4.26
C THR A 138 -1.17 11.31 -2.79
N GLY A 139 -1.60 10.07 -2.47
CA GLY A 139 -1.81 9.66 -1.09
C GLY A 139 -0.54 9.80 -0.24
N LEU A 140 0.60 9.35 -0.74
CA LEU A 140 1.89 9.49 -0.03
C LEU A 140 2.30 10.96 0.15
N VAL A 141 2.10 11.81 -0.87
CA VAL A 141 2.38 13.25 -0.78
C VAL A 141 1.48 13.92 0.26
N LEU A 142 0.18 13.60 0.29
CA LEU A 142 -0.73 14.09 1.32
C LEU A 142 -0.28 13.66 2.71
N GLY A 143 0.16 12.42 2.86
CA GLY A 143 0.73 11.92 4.11
C GLY A 143 1.99 12.66 4.54
N LEU A 144 2.89 12.95 3.60
CA LEU A 144 4.12 13.70 3.86
C LEU A 144 3.81 15.14 4.30
N LEU A 145 2.88 15.81 3.62
CA LEU A 145 2.42 17.14 3.99
C LEU A 145 1.81 17.13 5.39
N ALA A 146 0.92 16.18 5.69
CA ALA A 146 0.30 16.05 7.00
C ALA A 146 1.33 15.91 8.12
N VAL A 147 2.32 15.02 7.95
CA VAL A 147 3.42 14.85 8.93
C VAL A 147 4.27 16.13 9.04
N GLY A 148 4.58 16.78 7.93
CA GLY A 148 5.35 18.02 7.91
C GLY A 148 4.66 19.16 8.66
N THR A 149 3.36 19.36 8.43
CA THR A 149 2.56 20.39 9.12
C THR A 149 2.44 20.09 10.61
N PHE A 150 2.20 18.82 10.98
CA PHE A 150 2.17 18.41 12.39
C PHE A 150 3.52 18.68 13.06
N ALA A 151 4.62 18.24 12.46
CA ALA A 151 5.96 18.43 13.01
C ALA A 151 6.33 19.91 13.17
N PHE A 152 5.93 20.77 12.23
CA PHE A 152 6.13 22.22 12.33
C PHE A 152 5.30 22.85 13.44
N SER A 153 4.04 22.43 13.59
CA SER A 153 3.10 23.01 14.58
C SER A 153 3.53 22.77 16.03
N PHE A 154 4.24 21.68 16.31
CA PHE A 154 4.75 21.33 17.65
C PHE A 154 6.24 21.67 17.84
N ARG A 155 6.84 22.46 16.94
CA ARG A 155 8.23 22.92 17.04
C ARG A 155 8.37 24.19 17.91
N TYR A 156 7.27 24.90 18.13
CA TYR A 156 7.14 26.07 19.01
C TYR A 156 6.19 25.75 20.16
#